data_AF-A0A661DRB5-F1
#
_entry.id   AF-A0A661DRB5-F1
#
_cell.length_a   1.000
_cell.length_b   1.000
_cell.length_c   1.000
_cell.angle_alpha   90.00
_cell.angle_beta   90.00
_cell.angle_gamma   90.00
#
_symmetry.space_group_name_H-M   'P 1'
#
loop_
_entity.id
_entity.type
_entity.pdbx_description
1 polymer ?
#
loop_
_entity_poly.entity_id
_entity_poly.type
_entity_poly.pdbx_seq_one_letter_code
_entity_poly.pdbx_strand_id
1 'polypeptide(L)'
;MNSILLYALLGVVLFTLGLHALIVHAHLLRKILAINVMGSGVFLVLVALGVRAPGAPPDPVPHAMVITGIVVAVSATALALALLLRMQAKTGRTRLPVERLE
;
A
#
# COMPACT_ATOMS: atom_id res chain seq x y z
N MET A 1 27.36 2.97 -1.68
CA MET A 1 26.16 2.19 -1.27
C MET A 1 25.21 2.18 -2.46
N ASN A 2 24.76 1.02 -2.94
CA ASN A 2 23.95 0.97 -4.16
C ASN A 2 22.55 1.53 -3.86
N SER A 3 22.27 2.77 -4.27
CA SER A 3 21.01 3.46 -3.95
C SER A 3 19.78 2.67 -4.38
N ILE A 4 19.88 1.92 -5.48
CA ILE A 4 18.84 1.00 -5.97
C ILE A 4 18.49 -0.04 -4.90
N LEU A 5 19.50 -0.71 -4.32
CA LEU A 5 19.28 -1.72 -3.28
C LEU A 5 18.68 -1.10 -2.01
N LEU A 6 19.11 0.11 -1.65
CA LEU A 6 18.58 0.81 -0.48
C LEU A 6 17.08 1.10 -0.64
N TYR A 7 16.67 1.69 -1.77
CA TYR A 7 15.26 1.98 -2.04
C TYR A 7 14.42 0.71 -2.21
N ALA A 8 14.95 -0.32 -2.88
CA ALA A 8 14.26 -1.60 -3.01
C ALA A 8 14.05 -2.29 -1.65
N LEU A 9 15.09 -2.35 -0.80
CA LEU A 9 14.98 -2.91 0.55
C LEU A 9 14.00 -2.12 1.41
N LEU A 10 14.05 -0.78 1.35
CA LEU A 10 13.08 0.06 2.06
C LEU A 10 11.65 -0.22 1.60
N GLY A 11 11.44 -0.42 0.29
CA GLY A 11 10.13 -0.77 -0.26
C GLY A 11 9.62 -2.13 0.23
N VAL A 12 10.50 -3.13 0.31
CA VAL A 12 10.17 -4.45 0.89
C VAL A 12 9.84 -4.34 2.38
N VAL A 13 10.58 -3.53 3.14
CA VAL A 13 10.30 -3.27 4.56
C VAL A 13 8.93 -2.59 4.74
N LEU A 14 8.61 -1.58 3.92
CA LEU A 14 7.30 -0.93 3.96
C LEU A 14 6.18 -1.92 3.61
N PHE A 15 6.38 -2.76 2.59
CA PHE A 15 5.40 -3.78 2.20
C PHE A 15 5.14 -4.79 3.32
N THR A 16 6.20 -5.32 3.93
CA THR A 16 6.10 -6.31 5.01
C THR A 16 5.49 -5.71 6.29
N LEU A 17 5.85 -4.47 6.65
CA LEU A 17 5.22 -3.73 7.75
C LEU A 17 3.73 -3.51 7.52
N GLY A 18 3.36 -3.09 6.31
CA GLY A 18 1.96 -2.93 5.93
C GLY A 18 1.20 -4.25 5.97
N LEU A 19 1.78 -5.33 5.46
CA LEU A 19 1.17 -6.67 5.50
C LEU A 19 0.96 -7.14 6.95
N HIS A 20 1.96 -6.95 7.81
CA HIS A 20 1.85 -7.25 9.24
C HIS A 20 0.72 -6.43 9.90
N ALA A 21 0.67 -5.12 9.65
CA ALA A 21 -0.39 -4.26 10.21
C ALA A 21 -1.79 -4.65 9.70
N LEU A 22 -1.91 -5.09 8.45
CA LEU A 22 -3.16 -5.56 7.85
C LEU A 22 -3.72 -6.81 8.54
N ILE A 23 -2.83 -7.72 8.94
CA ILE A 23 -3.17 -8.97 9.64
C ILE A 23 -3.48 -8.69 11.12
N VAL A 24 -2.63 -7.93 11.81
CA VAL A 24 -2.71 -7.74 13.27
C VAL A 24 -3.86 -6.82 13.69
N HIS A 25 -4.25 -5.83 12.89
CA HIS A 25 -5.23 -4.83 13.32
C HIS A 25 -6.67 -5.20 12.91
N ALA A 26 -7.57 -5.33 13.89
CA ALA A 26 -9.00 -5.57 13.63
C ALA A 26 -9.78 -4.34 13.15
N HIS A 27 -9.27 -3.13 13.41
CA HIS A 27 -9.95 -1.88 13.05
C HIS A 27 -9.79 -1.58 11.55
N LEU A 28 -10.91 -1.38 10.85
CA LEU A 28 -10.92 -1.22 9.40
C LEU A 28 -10.11 -0.02 8.90
N LEU A 29 -10.16 1.13 9.59
CA LEU A 29 -9.31 2.28 9.24
C LEU A 29 -7.82 1.92 9.24
N ARG A 30 -7.36 1.12 10.21
CA ARG A 30 -5.96 0.69 10.28
C ARG A 30 -5.63 -0.27 9.14
N LYS A 31 -6.58 -1.12 8.73
CA LYS A 31 -6.43 -1.97 7.55
C LYS A 31 -6.32 -1.15 6.25
N ILE A 32 -7.12 -0.10 6.10
CA ILE A 32 -7.05 0.82 4.94
C ILE A 32 -5.68 1.52 4.88
N LEU A 33 -5.18 2.00 6.03
CA LEU A 33 -3.85 2.60 6.13
C LEU A 33 -2.76 1.56 5.82
N ALA A 34 -2.88 0.35 6.35
CA ALA A 34 -1.95 -0.74 6.09
C ALA A 34 -1.83 -1.05 4.59
N ILE A 35 -2.95 -1.12 3.87
CA ILE A 35 -2.97 -1.31 2.41
C ILE A 35 -2.25 -0.16 1.68
N ASN A 36 -2.42 1.09 2.11
CA ASN A 36 -1.71 2.24 1.52
C ASN A 36 -0.20 2.16 1.75
N VAL A 37 0.24 1.74 2.95
CA VAL A 37 1.65 1.53 3.26
C VAL A 37 2.23 0.40 2.42
N MET A 38 1.48 -0.70 2.24
CA MET A 38 1.88 -1.79 1.33
C MET A 38 2.07 -1.27 -0.10
N GLY A 39 1.09 -0.53 -0.63
CA GLY A 39 1.16 0.05 -1.98
C GLY A 39 2.36 0.98 -2.15
N SER A 40 2.64 1.83 -1.16
CA SER A 40 3.82 2.72 -1.15
C SER A 40 5.13 1.93 -1.24
N GLY A 41 5.22 0.78 -0.54
CA GLY A 41 6.36 -0.13 -0.64
C GLY A 41 6.54 -0.70 -2.05
N VAL A 42 5.46 -1.15 -2.68
CA VAL A 42 5.48 -1.65 -4.08
C VAL A 42 5.93 -0.55 -5.05
N PHE A 43 5.39 0.67 -4.91
CA PHE A 43 5.77 1.79 -5.76
C PHE A 43 7.26 2.12 -5.63
N LEU A 44 7.81 2.09 -4.41
CA LEU A 44 9.23 2.34 -4.17
C LEU A 44 10.13 1.29 -4.83
N VAL A 45 9.73 0.00 -4.77
CA VAL A 45 10.45 -1.09 -5.46
C VAL A 45 10.41 -0.88 -6.99
N LEU A 46 9.26 -0.54 -7.56
CA LEU A 46 9.12 -0.33 -9.01
C LEU A 46 10.00 0.84 -9.51
N VAL A 47 9.99 1.98 -8.80
CA VAL A 47 10.83 3.13 -9.16
C VAL A 47 12.31 2.79 -9.04
N ALA A 48 12.72 2.10 -7.97
CA ALA A 48 14.11 1.70 -7.77
C ALA A 48 14.62 0.80 -8.91
N LEU A 49 13.80 -0.15 -9.36
CA LEU A 49 14.14 -1.05 -10.47
C LEU A 49 14.14 -0.35 -11.85
N GLY A 50 13.53 0.84 -11.95
CA GLY A 50 13.56 1.65 -13.17
C GLY A 50 14.92 2.31 -13.46
N VAL A 51 15.85 2.32 -12.49
CA VAL A 51 17.20 2.87 -12.71
C VAL A 51 18.11 1.76 -13.23
N ARG A 52 18.48 1.85 -14.52
CA ARG A 52 19.31 0.81 -15.19
C ARG A 52 20.81 1.03 -15.05
N ALA A 53 21.27 2.28 -15.03
CA ALA A 53 22.68 2.62 -14.90
C ALA A 53 22.88 3.97 -14.19
N PRO A 54 23.98 4.15 -13.43
CA PRO A 54 24.31 5.44 -12.83
C PRO A 54 24.43 6.53 -13.90
N GLY A 55 23.64 7.60 -13.78
CA GLY A 55 23.66 8.73 -14.72
C GLY A 55 22.83 8.54 -16.00
N ALA A 56 22.26 7.35 -16.24
CA ALA A 56 21.30 7.17 -17.32
C ALA A 56 19.91 7.70 -16.89
N PRO A 57 19.11 8.24 -17.83
CA PRO A 57 17.73 8.59 -17.54
C PRO A 57 16.97 7.34 -17.06
N PRO A 58 16.10 7.46 -16.03
CA PRO A 58 15.31 6.33 -15.55
C PRO A 58 14.37 5.80 -16.64
N ASP A 59 14.07 4.50 -16.59
CA ASP A 59 13.10 3.88 -17.47
C ASP A 59 11.72 4.54 -17.25
N PRO A 60 11.09 5.08 -18.31
CA PRO A 60 9.80 5.75 -18.18
C PRO A 60 8.65 4.79 -17.86
N VAL A 61 8.80 3.49 -18.14
CA VAL A 61 7.70 2.52 -17.99
C VAL A 61 7.35 2.29 -16.51
N PRO A 62 8.28 1.92 -15.60
CA PRO A 62 7.96 1.79 -14.18
C PRO A 62 7.45 3.09 -13.55
N HIS A 63 7.94 4.25 -14.02
CA HIS A 63 7.48 5.55 -13.53
C HIS A 63 6.02 5.82 -13.91
N ALA A 64 5.63 5.57 -15.16
CA ALA A 64 4.24 5.70 -15.60
C ALA A 64 3.30 4.71 -14.87
N MET A 65 3.76 3.47 -14.64
CA MET A 65 3.02 2.47 -13.85
C MET A 65 2.78 2.93 -12.41
N VAL A 66 3.75 3.62 -11.79
CA VAL A 66 3.61 4.12 -10.42
C VAL A 66 2.64 5.31 -10.36
N ILE A 67 2.72 6.26 -11.28
CA ILE A 67 1.80 7.41 -11.29
C ILE A 67 0.35 6.94 -11.47
N THR A 68 0.12 6.00 -12.40
CA THR A 68 -1.21 5.39 -12.59
C THR A 68 -1.65 4.57 -11.38
N GLY A 69 -0.73 3.80 -10.78
CA GLY A 69 -0.98 3.06 -9.54
C GLY A 69 -1.35 3.95 -8.36
N ILE A 70 -0.74 5.11 -8.20
CA ILE A 70 -1.05 6.07 -7.14
C ILE A 70 -2.50 6.56 -7.27
N VAL A 71 -2.95 6.91 -8.49
CA VAL A 71 -4.34 7.33 -8.72
C VAL A 71 -5.31 6.21 -8.34
N VAL A 72 -5.03 4.97 -8.78
CA VAL A 72 -5.85 3.80 -8.43
C VAL A 72 -5.89 3.56 -6.92
N ALA A 73 -4.76 3.70 -6.22
CA ALA A 73 -4.67 3.52 -4.77
C ALA A 73 -5.49 4.59 -4.01
N VAL A 74 -5.46 5.84 -4.46
CA VAL A 74 -6.27 6.92 -3.90
C VAL A 74 -7.77 6.65 -4.11
N SER A 75 -8.17 6.25 -5.32
CA SER A 75 -9.57 5.89 -5.61
C SER A 75 -10.04 4.69 -4.78
N ALA A 76 -9.21 3.66 -4.65
CA ALA A 76 -9.52 2.50 -3.80
C ALA A 76 -9.66 2.88 -2.32
N THR A 77 -8.81 3.80 -1.84
CA THR A 77 -8.88 4.32 -0.47
C THR A 77 -10.16 5.12 -0.24
N ALA A 78 -10.53 5.99 -1.18
CA ALA A 78 -11.78 6.74 -1.12
C ALA A 78 -12.99 5.80 -1.09
N LEU A 79 -13.00 4.77 -1.95
CA LEU A 79 -14.05 3.75 -1.94
C LEU A 79 -14.09 2.97 -0.62
N ALA A 80 -12.95 2.53 -0.10
CA ALA A 80 -12.87 1.79 1.16
C ALA A 80 -13.37 2.62 2.34
N LEU A 81 -13.03 3.92 2.39
CA LEU A 81 -13.54 4.85 3.40
C LEU A 81 -15.05 5.09 3.24
N ALA A 82 -15.56 5.22 2.02
CA ALA A 82 -16.99 5.34 1.78
C ALA A 82 -17.75 4.09 2.27
N LEU A 83 -17.22 2.89 2.01
CA LEU A 83 -17.79 1.65 2.51
C LEU A 83 -17.71 1.55 4.04
N LEU A 84 -16.58 1.92 4.65
CA LEU A 84 -16.41 2.00 6.10
C LEU A 84 -17.48 2.89 6.74
N LEU A 85 -17.64 4.11 6.24
CA LEU A 85 -18.62 5.06 6.77
C LEU A 85 -20.05 4.56 6.61
N ARG A 86 -20.39 3.96 5.46
CA ARG A 86 -21.71 3.35 5.24
C ARG A 86 -21.96 2.18 6.18
N MET A 87 -20.94 1.36 6.45
CA MET A 87 -21.05 0.24 7.37
C MET A 87 -21.18 0.71 8.82
N GLN A 88 -20.43 1.73 9.22
CA GLN A 88 -20.55 2.36 10.53
C GLN A 88 -21.96 2.94 10.74
N ALA A 89 -22.52 3.63 9.73
CA ALA A 89 -23.88 4.17 9.82
C ALA A 89 -24.95 3.09 10.00
N LYS A 90 -24.75 1.89 9.41
CA LYS A 90 -25.69 0.77 9.51
C LYS A 90 -25.52 -0.10 10.75
N THR A 91 -24.29 -0.31 11.21
CA THR A 91 -23.96 -1.32 12.24
C THR A 91 -23.46 -0.71 13.55
N GLY A 92 -23.09 0.57 13.55
CA GLY A 92 -22.38 1.23 14.66
C GLY A 92 -20.95 0.73 14.89
N ARG A 93 -20.43 -0.19 14.05
CA ARG A 93 -19.14 -0.86 14.24
C ARG A 93 -18.12 -0.43 13.19
N THR A 94 -16.85 -0.35 13.60
CA THR A 94 -15.69 -0.04 12.73
C THR A 94 -14.67 -1.17 12.68
N ARG A 95 -15.02 -2.33 13.23
CA ARG A 95 -14.19 -3.54 13.32
C ARG A 95 -14.88 -4.66 12.56
N LEU A 96 -14.08 -5.50 11.91
CA LEU A 96 -14.61 -6.73 11.30
C LEU A 96 -14.99 -7.72 12.42
N PRO A 97 -16.14 -8.41 12.31
CA PRO A 97 -16.43 -9.53 13.19
C PRO A 97 -15.37 -10.61 12.94
N VAL A 98 -14.79 -11.12 14.03
CA VAL A 98 -13.97 -12.33 13.95
C VAL A 98 -14.97 -13.46 13.87
N GLU A 99 -15.10 -14.09 12.71
CA GLU A 99 -15.81 -15.36 12.59
C GLU A 99 -15.13 -16.31 13.58
N ARG A 100 -15.85 -16.69 14.64
CA ARG A 100 -15.38 -17.71 15.56
C ARG A 100 -15.46 -19.01 14.77
N LEU A 101 -14.31 -19.47 14.27
CA LEU A 101 -14.16 -20.83 13.75
C LEU A 101 -14.37 -21.77 14.95
N GLU A 102 -15.63 -22.10 15.24
CA GLU A 102 -16.01 -23.24 16.08
C GLU A 102 -16.02 -24.52 15.24
#